data_AF-A0A932CU65-F1
#
_entry.id   AF-A0A932CU65-F1
#
_cell.length_a   1.000
_cell.length_b   1.000
_cell.length_c   1.000
_cell.angle_alpha   90.00
_cell.angle_beta   90.00
_cell.angle_gamma   90.00
#
_symmetry.space_group_name_H-M   'P 1'
#
loop_
_entity.id
_entity.type
_entity.pdbx_description
1 polymer ?
#
loop_
_entity_poly.entity_id
_entity_poly.type
_entity_poly.pdbx_seq_one_letter_code
_entity_poly.pdbx_strand_id
1 'polypeptide(L)' 'MKTMGAAKFKAQCLAVIDSLGPDGIVITKHGKPVAKVIPIGRESSALIGCLRSKIRVHGSIISTGLRWDAHAEP' A
#
# COMPACT_ATOMS: atom_id res chain seq x y z
N MET A 1 -9.98 7.18 12.62
CA MET A 1 -8.96 6.32 13.26
C MET A 1 -9.42 5.94 14.67
N LYS A 2 -9.52 4.64 15.00
CA LYS A 2 -10.04 4.15 16.30
C LYS A 2 -8.98 4.23 17.41
N THR A 3 -9.40 4.44 18.65
CA THR A 3 -8.52 4.48 19.84
C THR A 3 -8.88 3.39 20.85
N MET A 4 -7.87 2.81 21.52
CA MET A 4 -8.04 1.77 22.52
C MET A 4 -7.05 1.94 23.68
N GLY A 5 -7.50 1.76 24.92
CA GLY A 5 -6.61 1.77 26.07
C GLY A 5 -5.66 0.57 26.11
N ALA A 6 -4.44 0.75 26.59
CA ALA A 6 -3.38 -0.27 26.63
C ALA A 6 -3.79 -1.54 27.39
N ALA A 7 -4.55 -1.40 28.49
CA ALA A 7 -5.07 -2.54 29.23
C ALA A 7 -6.05 -3.39 28.39
N LYS A 8 -6.94 -2.72 27.65
CA LYS A 8 -7.90 -3.37 26.75
C LYS A 8 -7.19 -4.03 25.56
N PHE A 9 -6.19 -3.36 25.00
CA PHE A 9 -5.35 -3.92 23.94
C PHE A 9 -4.61 -5.18 24.42
N LYS A 10 -3.99 -5.15 25.61
CA LYS A 10 -3.32 -6.32 26.19
C LYS A 10 -4.27 -7.52 26.35
N ALA A 11 -5.51 -7.27 26.80
CA ALA A 11 -6.50 -8.33 27.01
C ALA A 11 -7.08 -8.91 25.70
N GLN A 12 -7.09 -8.14 24.61
CA GLN A 12 -7.75 -8.50 23.35
C GLN A 12 -6.80 -8.50 22.15
N CYS A 13 -5.49 -8.61 22.39
CA CYS A 13 -4.44 -8.32 21.41
C CYS A 13 -4.63 -9.07 20.09
N LEU A 14 -4.77 -10.41 20.13
CA LEU A 14 -4.93 -11.23 18.93
C LEU A 14 -6.20 -10.89 18.15
N ALA A 15 -7.35 -10.82 18.82
CA ALA A 15 -8.62 -10.47 18.17
C ALA A 15 -8.59 -9.09 17.50
N VAL A 16 -7.87 -8.12 18.09
CA VAL A 16 -7.69 -6.78 17.52
C VAL A 16 -6.79 -6.81 16.29
N ILE A 17 -5.74 -7.63 16.29
CA ILE A 17 -4.86 -7.81 15.14
C ILE A 17 -5.61 -8.49 13.98
N ASP A 18 -6.40 -9.54 14.28
CA ASP A 18 -7.17 -10.29 13.28
C ASP A 18 -8.25 -9.45 12.60
N SER A 19 -8.82 -8.47 13.32
CA SER A 19 -9.88 -7.58 12.82
C SER A 19 -9.40 -6.17 12.46
N LEU A 20 -8.08 -6.01 12.26
CA LEU A 20 -7.48 -4.70 12.03
C LEU A 20 -7.84 -4.13 10.65
N GLY A 21 -8.56 -3.02 10.64
CA GLY A 21 -8.89 -2.29 9.41
C GLY A 21 -7.70 -1.51 8.82
N PRO A 22 -7.83 -0.98 7.58
CA PRO A 22 -6.76 -0.29 6.86
C PRO A 22 -6.15 0.91 7.59
N ASP A 23 -6.96 1.62 8.40
CA ASP A 23 -6.51 2.81 9.14
C ASP A 23 -5.65 2.49 10.39
N GLY A 24 -5.71 1.24 10.85
CA GLY A 24 -5.13 0.81 12.12
C GLY A 24 -5.85 1.36 13.38
N ILE A 25 -5.23 1.16 14.54
CA ILE A 25 -5.71 1.65 15.84
C ILE A 25 -4.62 2.40 16.59
N VAL A 26 -5.00 3.38 17.41
CA VAL A 26 -4.11 4.06 18.36
C VAL A 26 -4.30 3.47 19.75
N ILE A 27 -3.19 3.08 20.38
CA ILE A 27 -3.16 2.62 21.76
C ILE A 27 -2.87 3.81 22.67
N THR A 28 -3.68 3.98 23.71
CA THR A 28 -3.52 5.04 24.72
C THR A 28 -3.18 4.47 26.10
N LYS A 29 -2.44 5.23 26.90
CA LYS A 29 -2.18 4.95 28.32
C LYS A 29 -2.54 6.20 29.12
N HIS A 30 -3.48 6.08 30.06
CA HIS A 30 -4.03 7.22 30.81
C HIS A 30 -4.54 8.35 29.88
N GLY A 31 -5.26 7.98 28.81
CA GLY A 31 -5.80 8.93 27.83
C GLY A 31 -4.78 9.50 26.84
N LYS A 32 -3.48 9.30 27.05
CA LYS A 32 -2.42 9.79 26.16
C LYS A 32 -2.07 8.75 25.09
N PRO A 33 -1.99 9.10 23.80
CA PRO A 33 -1.49 8.20 22.76
C PRO A 33 -0.05 7.75 23.06
N VAL A 34 0.22 6.45 22.94
CA VAL A 34 1.55 5.87 23.21
C VAL A 34 2.06 4.95 22.10
N ALA A 35 1.17 4.34 21.32
CA ALA A 35 1.54 3.48 20.20
C ALA A 35 0.44 3.45 19.14
N LYS A 36 0.77 2.97 17.94
CA LYS A 36 -0.18 2.70 16.85
C LYS A 36 0.06 1.29 16.32
N VAL A 37 -1.01 0.55 16.09
CA VAL A 37 -0.96 -0.74 15.37
C VAL A 37 -1.60 -0.51 14.01
N ILE A 38 -0.83 -0.75 12.96
CA ILE A 38 -1.27 -0.61 11.57
C ILE A 38 -1.17 -1.96 10.89
N PRO A 39 -2.08 -2.29 9.95
CA PRO A 39 -1.89 -3.45 9.12
C PRO A 39 -0.60 -3.27 8.33
N ILE A 40 0.15 -4.36 8.16
CA ILE A 40 1.29 -4.36 7.25
C ILE A 40 0.70 -4.26 5.84
N GLY A 41 0.72 -3.04 5.29
CA GLY A 41 0.26 -2.79 3.93
C GLY A 41 1.19 -3.46 2.92
N ARG A 42 0.62 -3.97 1.82
CA ARG A 42 1.42 -4.14 0.60
C ARG A 42 1.75 -2.73 0.12
N GLU A 43 3.04 -2.36 0.19
CA GLU A 43 3.64 -1.09 -0.26
C GLU A 43 3.21 -0.62 -1.67
N SER A 44 2.55 -1.47 -2.46
CA SER A 44 2.23 -1.19 -3.86
C SER A 44 1.28 -0.03 -4.10
N SER A 45 0.33 0.27 -3.20
CA SER A 45 -0.60 1.39 -3.41
C SER A 45 0.07 2.76 -3.27
N ALA A 46 1.10 2.87 -2.42
CA ALA A 46 1.89 4.10 -2.26
C ALA A 46 2.79 4.38 -3.49
N LEU A 47 3.10 3.35 -4.28
CA LEU A 47 3.94 3.46 -5.47
C LEU A 47 3.15 3.89 -6.73
N ILE A 48 1.81 3.74 -6.73
CA ILE A 48 1.00 4.15 -7.88
C ILE A 48 1.10 5.66 -8.05
N GLY A 49 1.77 6.09 -9.12
CA GLY A 49 1.93 7.50 -9.45
C GLY A 49 3.03 8.24 -8.68
N CYS A 50 3.85 7.57 -7.86
CA CYS A 50 4.95 8.21 -7.12
C CYS A 50 6.04 8.81 -8.05
N LEU A 51 6.12 8.30 -9.30
CA LEU A 51 7.00 8.79 -10.36
C LEU A 51 6.27 9.64 -11.42
N ARG A 52 5.01 10.05 -11.16
CA ARG A 52 4.28 10.97 -12.04
C ARG A 52 5.13 12.22 -12.27
N SER A 53 5.28 12.60 -13.54
CA SER A 53 6.08 13.74 -14.00
C SER A 53 7.59 13.64 -13.76
N LYS A 54 8.10 12.51 -13.24
CA LYS A 54 9.54 12.24 -13.07
C LYS A 54 10.09 11.25 -14.11
N ILE A 55 9.22 10.62 -14.90
CA ILE A 55 9.60 9.69 -15.97
C ILE A 55 9.55 10.41 -17.31
N ARG A 56 10.60 10.21 -18.12
CA ARG A 56 10.63 10.58 -19.54
C ARG A 56 10.69 9.33 -20.39
N VAL A 57 9.76 9.19 -21.33
CA VAL A 57 9.79 8.10 -22.31
C VAL A 57 10.84 8.43 -23.36
N HIS A 58 11.77 7.51 -23.59
CA HIS A 58 12.75 7.59 -24.67
C HIS A 58 12.40 6.56 -25.74
N GLY A 59 12.32 6.98 -27.00
CA GLY A 59 11.91 6.12 -28.11
C GLY A 59 10.41 5.84 -28.16
N SER A 60 10.00 4.92 -29.04
CA SER A 60 8.61 4.51 -29.22
C SER A 60 8.31 3.23 -28.42
N ILE A 61 7.82 3.38 -27.20
CA ILE A 61 7.44 2.25 -26.33
C ILE A 61 6.24 1.45 -26.83
N ILE A 62 5.48 2.00 -27.78
CA ILE A 62 4.35 1.32 -28.42
C ILE A 62 4.78 0.59 -29.71
N SER A 63 6.05 0.74 -30.13
CA SER A 63 6.58 0.03 -31.29
C SER A 63 7.29 -1.25 -30.86
N THR A 64 7.16 -2.29 -31.68
CA THR A 64 7.96 -3.53 -31.54
C THR A 64 9.35 -3.40 -32.16
N GLY A 65 9.63 -2.29 -32.85
CA GLY A 65 10.86 -2.12 -33.64
C GLY A 65 10.87 -2.94 -34.93
N LEU A 66 9.84 -3.75 -35.19
CA LEU A 66 9.69 -4.55 -36.38
C LEU A 66 8.78 -3.84 -37.37
N ARG A 67 9.16 -3.87 -38.65
CA ARG A 67 8.26 -3.48 -39.73
C ARG A 67 7.28 -4.62 -39.94
N TRP A 68 5.99 -4.34 -39.79
CA TRP A 68 4.94 -5.29 -40.18
C TRP A 68 5.00 -5.49 -41.69
N ASP A 69 5.14 -6.73 -42.14
CA ASP A 69 5.03 -7.12 -43.53
C ASP A 69 3.76 -7.97 -43.71
N ALA A 70 2.71 -7.33 -44.23
CA ALA A 70 1.43 -7.99 -44.46
C ALA A 70 1.48 -9.03 -45.60
N HIS A 71 2.58 -9.06 -46.37
CA HIS A 71 2.76 -9.89 -47.56
C HIS A 71 3.95 -10.85 -47.47
N ALA A 72 4.44 -11.13 -46.26
CA ALA A 72 5.41 -12.19 -46.05
C ALA A 72 4.74 -13.56 -46.35
N GLU A 73 4.78 -13.97 -47.61
CA GLU A 73 4.47 -15.34 -48.02
C GLU A 73 5.58 -16.28 -47.48
N PRO A 74 5.22 -17.52 -47.07
CA PRO A 74 6.12 -18.46 -46.42
C PRO A 74 7.23 -19.01 -47.31
#